data_AF-A0A8S3HUH8-F1
#
_entry.id   AF-A0A8S3HUH8-F1
#
_cell.length_a   1.000
_cell.length_b   1.000
_cell.length_c   1.000
_cell.angle_alpha   90.00
_cell.angle_beta   90.00
_cell.angle_gamma   90.00
#
_symmetry.space_group_name_H-M   'P 1'
#
loop_
_entity.id
_entity.type
_entity.pdbx_description
1 polymer ?
#
loop_
_entity_poly.entity_id
_entity_poly.type
_entity_poly.pdbx_seq_one_letter_code
_entity_poly.pdbx_strand_id
1 'polypeptide(L)'
;VAIQQQQDSINQKSNSFDTPTISESANQQTTTYGDSDLEADVNTLPNLSDFIPNDVLQLLYQSREWKLQTTINELIHTERTHLKGLKIMKKCFREPMERFPGMSPVELDCIFRNLDQLIDLHTQFKYALRQHREEAKDHVVRHIGDLILRFVRAF
;
A
#
# COMPACT_ATOMS: atom_id res chain seq x y z
N VAL A 1 57.07 -21.55 -4.09
CA VAL A 1 57.60 -21.80 -2.73
C VAL A 1 57.84 -20.41 -2.12
N ALA A 2 56.84 -19.89 -1.40
CA ALA A 2 56.92 -19.59 0.05
C ALA A 2 57.56 -18.18 0.26
N ILE A 3 56.90 -17.11 0.73
CA ILE A 3 56.46 -16.74 2.10
C ILE A 3 56.26 -15.20 2.03
N GLN A 4 55.11 -14.58 2.30
CA GLN A 4 54.47 -14.19 3.59
C GLN A 4 54.68 -12.69 3.98
N GLN A 5 53.55 -12.03 4.28
CA GLN A 5 53.27 -10.90 5.19
C GLN A 5 53.98 -9.53 5.07
N GLN A 6 53.17 -8.46 5.03
CA GLN A 6 53.10 -7.51 6.16
C GLN A 6 51.82 -6.65 6.14
N GLN A 7 51.12 -6.64 7.28
CA GLN A 7 50.12 -5.65 7.70
C GLN A 7 50.84 -4.46 8.34
N ASP A 8 50.31 -3.25 8.16
CA ASP A 8 49.86 -2.33 9.24
C ASP A 8 49.88 -0.85 8.82
N SER A 9 48.84 -0.14 9.31
CA SER A 9 48.84 1.26 9.76
C SER A 9 48.14 2.39 8.96
N ILE A 10 47.05 2.87 9.59
CA ILE A 10 46.76 4.28 10.00
C ILE A 10 46.18 5.26 8.96
N ASN A 11 44.84 5.37 9.02
CA ASN A 11 44.02 6.54 9.42
C ASN A 11 44.35 7.99 8.98
N GLN A 12 43.26 8.70 8.67
CA GLN A 12 43.01 10.16 8.65
C GLN A 12 43.43 10.98 7.43
N LYS A 13 42.42 11.37 6.65
CA LYS A 13 42.24 12.76 6.19
C LYS A 13 40.75 13.12 6.13
N SER A 14 40.34 13.87 7.13
CA SER A 14 39.11 14.65 7.22
C SER A 14 39.13 15.82 6.23
N ASN A 15 38.05 16.00 5.46
CA ASN A 15 37.63 17.26 4.85
C ASN A 15 36.09 17.21 4.80
N SER A 16 35.39 17.84 5.76
CA SER A 16 34.99 19.26 5.77
C SER A 16 33.89 19.57 4.76
N PHE A 17 32.66 19.53 5.29
CA PHE A 17 31.48 20.38 5.06
C PHE A 17 31.47 21.31 3.84
N ASP A 18 30.42 21.18 3.01
CA ASP A 18 29.61 22.32 2.54
C ASP A 18 28.23 21.82 2.10
N THR A 19 27.19 22.37 2.74
CA THR A 19 25.77 22.10 2.44
C THR A 19 25.19 23.38 1.84
N PRO A 20 24.55 23.38 0.67
CA PRO A 20 23.73 24.51 0.27
C PRO A 20 22.28 24.29 0.71
N THR A 21 21.85 25.18 1.59
CA THR A 21 20.46 25.52 1.90
C THR A 21 19.73 25.98 0.64
N ILE A 22 18.58 25.38 0.34
CA ILE A 22 17.53 26.00 -0.48
C ILE A 22 16.21 25.82 0.26
N SER A 23 15.68 26.93 0.77
CA SER A 23 14.36 27.08 1.37
C SER A 23 13.34 27.53 0.32
N GLU A 24 12.12 26.98 0.43
CA GLU A 24 10.81 27.52 -0.01
C GLU A 24 10.57 27.64 -1.54
N SER A 25 9.45 27.24 -2.16
CA SER A 25 8.14 26.78 -1.72
C SER A 25 7.45 26.10 -2.91
N ALA A 26 6.82 24.94 -2.70
CA ALA A 26 5.65 24.51 -3.46
C ALA A 26 4.90 23.46 -2.63
N ASN A 27 3.80 23.89 -2.02
CA ASN A 27 2.89 23.06 -1.26
C ASN A 27 2.22 22.03 -2.18
N GLN A 28 2.85 20.87 -2.34
CA GLN A 28 2.16 19.65 -2.75
C GLN A 28 2.07 18.79 -1.50
N GLN A 29 0.87 18.76 -0.91
CA GLN A 29 0.47 17.70 0.01
C GLN A 29 0.59 16.37 -0.75
N THR A 30 1.79 15.80 -0.72
CA THR A 30 1.98 14.39 -0.98
C THR A 30 1.25 13.67 0.14
N THR A 31 0.07 13.16 -0.19
CA THR A 31 -0.67 12.24 0.67
C THR A 31 0.19 10.99 0.83
N THR A 32 1.11 11.03 1.79
CA THR A 32 2.01 9.95 2.21
C THR A 32 1.21 8.90 2.99
N TYR A 33 0.19 8.32 2.35
CA TYR A 33 -0.43 7.09 2.82
C TYR A 33 0.48 5.92 2.44
N GLY A 34 1.46 5.66 3.32
CA GLY A 34 2.26 4.45 3.48
C GLY A 34 2.54 3.60 2.23
N ASP A 35 3.80 3.59 1.79
CA ASP A 35 4.31 2.67 0.75
C ASP A 35 4.31 1.18 1.16
N SER A 36 3.71 0.86 2.31
CA SER A 36 3.53 -0.51 2.85
C SER A 36 2.76 -1.44 1.90
N ASP A 37 2.02 -0.88 0.93
CA ASP A 37 1.36 -1.66 -0.10
C ASP A 37 2.33 -2.17 -1.18
N LEU A 38 3.45 -1.48 -1.45
CA LEU A 38 4.41 -1.91 -2.47
C LEU A 38 5.30 -3.05 -1.99
N GLU A 39 5.70 -3.02 -0.72
CA GLU A 39 6.56 -4.04 -0.09
C GLU A 39 5.78 -5.28 0.38
N ALA A 40 4.45 -5.27 0.24
CA ALA A 40 3.59 -6.39 0.62
C ALA A 40 3.90 -7.65 -0.20
N ASP A 41 4.13 -8.79 0.47
CA ASP A 41 4.04 -10.08 -0.18
C ASP A 41 2.58 -10.35 -0.56
N VAL A 42 2.30 -10.25 -1.85
CA VAL A 42 0.98 -10.47 -2.45
C VAL A 42 0.53 -11.92 -2.31
N ASN A 43 1.48 -12.85 -2.13
CA ASN A 43 1.20 -14.28 -2.15
C ASN A 43 0.72 -14.82 -0.80
N THR A 44 0.83 -14.02 0.25
CA THR A 44 0.46 -14.44 1.60
C THR A 44 -0.80 -13.70 2.05
N LEU A 45 -1.93 -14.42 2.06
CA LEU A 45 -3.18 -13.93 2.65
C LEU A 45 -3.02 -13.87 4.18
N PRO A 46 -3.29 -12.72 4.84
CA PRO A 46 -3.24 -12.63 6.30
C PRO A 46 -4.19 -13.62 6.96
N ASN A 47 -3.81 -14.18 8.11
CA ASN A 47 -4.68 -15.12 8.82
C ASN A 47 -5.71 -14.34 9.65
N LEU A 48 -6.94 -14.87 9.74
CA LEU A 48 -7.96 -14.29 10.61
C LEU A 48 -7.55 -14.31 12.09
N SER A 49 -6.71 -15.27 12.49
CA SER A 49 -6.12 -15.34 13.84
C SER A 49 -5.23 -14.13 14.17
N ASP A 50 -4.77 -13.39 13.17
CA ASP A 50 -3.93 -12.21 13.36
C ASP A 50 -4.76 -11.00 13.85
N PHE A 51 -6.09 -11.07 13.70
CA PHE A 51 -7.01 -9.99 14.03
C PHE A 51 -8.01 -10.37 15.12
N ILE A 52 -8.43 -11.64 15.17
CA ILE A 52 -9.52 -12.09 16.04
C ILE A 52 -8.94 -12.88 17.24
N PRO A 53 -9.35 -12.57 18.48
CA PRO A 53 -8.96 -13.34 19.67
C PRO A 53 -9.25 -14.85 19.53
N ASN A 54 -8.36 -15.71 20.04
CA ASN A 54 -8.45 -17.16 19.85
C ASN A 54 -9.74 -17.79 20.41
N ASP A 55 -10.21 -17.31 21.56
CA ASP A 55 -11.47 -17.74 22.18
C ASP A 55 -12.68 -17.44 21.28
N VAL A 56 -12.68 -16.30 20.62
CA VAL A 56 -13.71 -15.89 19.66
C VAL A 56 -13.57 -16.68 18.35
N LEU A 57 -12.34 -16.89 17.88
CA LEU A 57 -12.05 -17.62 16.64
C LEU A 57 -12.59 -19.05 16.68
N GLN A 58 -12.43 -19.74 17.81
CA GLN A 58 -13.00 -21.08 18.01
C GLN A 58 -14.51 -21.11 17.81
N LEU A 59 -15.22 -20.17 18.44
CA LEU A 59 -16.68 -20.03 18.29
C LEU A 59 -17.09 -19.67 16.86
N LEU A 60 -16.29 -18.85 16.18
CA LEU A 60 -16.56 -18.44 14.81
C LEU A 60 -16.49 -19.59 13.82
N TYR A 61 -15.52 -20.51 13.96
CA TYR A 61 -15.35 -21.64 13.04
C TYR A 61 -16.61 -22.50 12.89
N GLN A 62 -17.44 -22.60 13.94
CA GLN A 62 -18.70 -23.34 13.88
C GLN A 62 -19.92 -22.46 13.54
N SER A 63 -19.72 -21.17 13.31
CA SER A 63 -20.78 -20.20 13.03
C SER A 63 -20.93 -19.91 11.54
N ARG A 64 -22.10 -19.37 11.16
CA ARG A 64 -22.32 -18.82 9.80
C ARG A 64 -21.45 -17.58 9.52
N GLU A 65 -20.97 -16.90 10.56
CA GLU A 65 -20.17 -15.67 10.46
C GLU A 65 -18.76 -15.93 9.94
N TRP A 66 -18.24 -17.15 10.07
CA TRP A 66 -16.92 -17.55 9.55
C TRP A 66 -16.75 -17.17 8.07
N LYS A 67 -17.72 -17.56 7.24
CA LYS A 67 -17.67 -17.31 5.79
C LYS A 67 -17.67 -15.82 5.48
N LEU A 68 -18.37 -15.01 6.27
CA LEU A 68 -18.37 -13.56 6.10
C LEU A 68 -16.98 -12.99 6.44
N GLN A 69 -16.35 -13.42 7.53
CA GLN A 69 -15.02 -12.96 7.89
C GLN A 69 -13.97 -13.36 6.84
N THR A 70 -14.02 -14.60 6.33
CA THR A 70 -13.09 -15.05 5.30
C THR A 70 -13.26 -14.23 4.01
N THR A 71 -14.49 -14.00 3.58
CA THR A 71 -14.75 -13.20 2.37
C THR A 71 -14.32 -11.74 2.56
N ILE A 72 -14.53 -11.13 3.74
CA ILE A 72 -14.05 -9.77 4.01
C ILE A 72 -12.52 -9.72 4.01
N ASN A 73 -11.86 -10.72 4.61
CA ASN A 73 -10.41 -10.79 4.64
C ASN A 73 -9.82 -10.94 3.22
N GLU A 74 -10.41 -11.81 2.40
CA GLU A 74 -10.08 -11.95 0.98
C GLU A 74 -10.32 -10.67 0.19
N LEU A 75 -11.44 -9.97 0.45
CA LEU A 75 -11.75 -8.71 -0.21
C LEU A 75 -10.70 -7.64 0.12
N ILE A 76 -10.31 -7.49 1.39
CA ILE A 76 -9.28 -6.53 1.80
C ILE A 76 -7.92 -6.87 1.17
N HIS A 77 -7.59 -8.16 1.07
CA HIS A 77 -6.31 -8.61 0.48
C HIS A 77 -6.26 -8.42 -1.03
N THR A 78 -7.34 -8.77 -1.73
CA THR A 78 -7.43 -8.58 -3.18
C THR A 78 -7.42 -7.10 -3.53
N GLU A 79 -8.07 -6.25 -2.73
CA GLU A 79 -8.03 -4.80 -2.88
C GLU A 79 -6.63 -4.22 -2.65
N ARG A 80 -5.89 -4.71 -1.64
CA ARG A 80 -4.47 -4.36 -1.44
C ARG A 80 -3.63 -4.70 -2.66
N THR A 81 -3.84 -5.89 -3.22
CA THR A 81 -3.14 -6.35 -4.43
C THR A 81 -3.48 -5.49 -5.64
N HIS A 82 -4.76 -5.11 -5.79
CA HIS A 82 -5.22 -4.21 -6.84
C HIS A 82 -4.55 -2.83 -6.75
N LEU A 83 -4.56 -2.22 -5.56
CA LEU A 83 -3.89 -0.94 -5.30
C LEU A 83 -2.39 -1.00 -5.58
N LYS A 84 -1.71 -2.10 -5.25
CA LYS A 84 -0.30 -2.30 -5.60
C LYS A 84 -0.11 -2.23 -7.12
N GLY A 85 -0.95 -2.94 -7.88
CA GLY A 85 -0.96 -2.89 -9.34
C GLY A 85 -1.16 -1.48 -9.89
N LEU A 86 -2.15 -0.73 -9.38
CA LEU A 86 -2.41 0.66 -9.79
C LEU A 86 -1.23 1.59 -9.44
N LYS A 87 -0.64 1.45 -8.25
CA LYS A 87 0.53 2.23 -7.82
C LYS A 87 1.75 1.92 -8.69
N ILE A 88 1.97 0.66 -9.05
CA ILE A 88 3.02 0.26 -10.02
C ILE A 88 2.73 0.88 -11.39
N MET A 89 1.49 0.81 -11.87
CA MET A 89 1.07 1.42 -13.13
C MET A 89 1.40 2.92 -13.15
N LYS A 90 1.10 3.64 -12.06
CA LYS A 90 1.43 5.05 -11.90
C LYS A 90 2.95 5.30 -11.89
N LYS A 91 3.66 4.67 -10.95
CA LYS A 91 5.11 4.92 -10.71
C LYS A 91 6.01 4.44 -11.86
N CYS A 92 5.70 3.29 -12.46
CA CYS A 92 6.58 2.65 -13.45
C CYS A 92 6.19 2.98 -14.90
N PHE A 93 4.97 3.47 -15.16
CA PHE A 93 4.52 3.76 -16.52
C PHE A 93 4.03 5.21 -16.69
N ARG A 94 3.01 5.65 -15.96
CA ARG A 94 2.44 7.00 -16.14
C ARG A 94 3.47 8.10 -15.88
N GLU A 95 4.13 8.09 -14.72
CA GLU A 95 5.09 9.13 -14.34
C GLU A 95 6.34 9.17 -15.25
N PRO A 96 6.93 8.03 -15.66
CA PRO A 96 7.98 8.04 -16.68
C PRO A 96 7.51 8.54 -18.05
N MET A 97 6.31 8.17 -18.49
CA MET A 97 5.76 8.62 -19.77
C MET A 97 5.43 10.12 -19.78
N GLU A 98 5.03 10.70 -18.66
CA GLU A 98 4.84 12.15 -18.52
C GLU A 98 6.12 12.95 -18.78
N ARG A 99 7.28 12.38 -18.43
CA ARG A 99 8.60 12.98 -18.66
C ARG A 99 9.16 12.66 -20.06
N PHE A 100 8.48 11.82 -20.84
CA PHE A 100 8.94 11.43 -22.16
C PHE A 100 8.63 12.54 -23.19
N PRO A 101 9.64 13.08 -23.90
CA PRO A 101 9.45 14.22 -24.81
C PRO A 101 8.45 14.01 -25.95
N GLY A 102 8.14 12.75 -26.30
CA GLY A 102 7.21 12.39 -27.36
C GLY A 102 5.78 12.10 -26.89
N MET A 103 5.47 12.33 -25.60
CA MET A 103 4.16 12.03 -25.04
C MET A 103 3.38 13.32 -24.80
N SER A 104 2.21 13.48 -25.42
CA SER A 104 1.33 14.61 -25.08
C SER A 104 0.47 14.31 -23.84
N PRO A 105 0.05 15.34 -23.07
CA PRO A 105 -0.86 15.15 -21.94
C PRO A 105 -2.19 14.48 -22.33
N VAL A 106 -2.70 14.76 -23.54
CA VAL A 106 -3.96 14.19 -24.04
C VAL A 106 -3.82 12.69 -24.31
N GLU A 107 -2.72 12.27 -24.95
CA GLU A 107 -2.44 10.85 -25.15
C GLU A 107 -2.25 10.13 -23.81
N LEU A 108 -1.59 10.79 -22.85
CA LEU A 108 -1.31 10.20 -21.55
C LEU A 108 -2.59 10.00 -20.74
N ASP A 109 -3.50 10.96 -20.79
CA ASP A 109 -4.81 10.85 -20.17
C ASP A 109 -5.75 9.89 -20.91
N CYS A 110 -5.55 9.68 -22.21
CA CYS A 110 -6.25 8.63 -22.95
C CYS A 110 -5.87 7.22 -22.46
N ILE A 111 -4.58 7.00 -22.17
CA ILE A 111 -4.06 5.70 -21.71
C ILE A 111 -4.36 5.46 -20.22
N PHE A 112 -4.09 6.44 -19.36
CA PHE A 112 -4.19 6.30 -17.90
C PHE A 112 -5.31 7.15 -17.30
N ARG A 113 -6.46 7.16 -17.98
CA ARG A 113 -7.61 8.01 -17.63
C ARG A 113 -7.97 7.88 -16.15
N ASN A 114 -8.05 9.03 -15.46
CA ASN A 114 -8.46 9.13 -14.05
C ASN A 114 -7.68 8.21 -13.08
N LEU A 115 -6.45 7.79 -13.41
CA LEU A 115 -5.70 6.82 -12.60
C LEU A 115 -5.51 7.29 -11.15
N ASP A 116 -5.25 8.58 -10.93
CA ASP A 116 -5.08 9.14 -9.59
C ASP A 116 -6.37 9.04 -8.75
N GLN A 117 -7.50 9.42 -9.34
CA GLN A 117 -8.81 9.32 -8.69
C GLN A 117 -9.19 7.87 -8.40
N LEU A 118 -8.85 6.95 -9.31
CA LEU A 118 -9.07 5.51 -9.12
C LEU A 118 -8.24 4.99 -7.93
N ILE A 119 -6.95 5.35 -7.86
CA ILE A 119 -6.09 4.98 -6.73
C ILE A 119 -6.66 5.51 -5.41
N ASP A 120 -7.11 6.77 -5.38
CA ASP A 120 -7.67 7.39 -4.18
C ASP A 120 -8.95 6.70 -3.73
N LEU A 121 -9.85 6.39 -4.66
CA LEU A 121 -11.12 5.73 -4.39
C LEU A 121 -10.92 4.33 -3.79
N HIS A 122 -10.04 3.53 -4.40
CA HIS A 122 -9.69 2.20 -3.90
C HIS A 122 -8.93 2.28 -2.55
N THR A 123 -8.10 3.31 -2.36
CA THR A 123 -7.40 3.54 -1.07
C THR A 123 -8.39 3.80 0.05
N GLN A 124 -9.38 4.66 -0.20
CA GLN A 124 -10.45 4.96 0.76
C GLN A 124 -11.30 3.72 1.07
N PHE A 125 -11.63 2.92 0.07
CA PHE A 125 -12.40 1.70 0.26
C PHE A 125 -11.67 0.66 1.11
N LYS A 126 -10.40 0.36 0.77
CA LYS A 126 -9.57 -0.53 1.57
C LYS A 126 -9.48 -0.04 3.02
N TYR A 127 -9.26 1.27 3.21
CA TYR A 127 -9.20 1.87 4.54
C TYR A 127 -10.52 1.69 5.30
N ALA A 128 -11.65 2.00 4.67
CA ALA A 128 -12.97 1.83 5.26
C ALA A 128 -13.25 0.38 5.67
N LEU A 129 -12.90 -0.61 4.82
CA LEU A 129 -13.05 -2.03 5.14
C LEU A 129 -12.23 -2.44 6.37
N ARG A 130 -10.98 -1.97 6.46
CA ARG A 130 -10.10 -2.24 7.59
C ARG A 130 -10.62 -1.60 8.87
N GLN A 131 -10.96 -0.32 8.81
CA GLN A 131 -11.51 0.43 9.93
C GLN A 131 -12.80 -0.22 10.45
N HIS A 132 -13.71 -0.62 9.55
CA HIS A 132 -14.96 -1.27 9.93
C HIS A 132 -14.76 -2.60 10.66
N ARG A 133 -13.69 -3.34 10.34
CA ARG A 133 -13.29 -4.53 11.09
C ARG A 133 -12.67 -4.19 12.44
N GLU A 134 -11.80 -3.19 12.48
CA GLU A 134 -11.12 -2.72 13.71
C GLU A 134 -12.11 -2.16 14.74
N GLU A 135 -13.18 -1.52 14.29
CA GLU A 135 -14.26 -0.98 15.14
C GLU A 135 -15.29 -2.03 15.57
N ALA A 136 -15.36 -3.15 14.85
CA ALA A 136 -16.29 -4.22 15.19
C ALA A 136 -15.88 -4.91 16.49
N LYS A 137 -16.87 -5.23 17.34
CA LYS A 137 -16.64 -6.00 18.57
C LYS A 137 -15.91 -7.30 18.23
N ASP A 138 -14.81 -7.55 18.94
CA ASP A 138 -13.94 -8.72 18.77
C ASP A 138 -13.37 -8.87 17.34
N HIS A 139 -13.36 -7.79 16.56
CA HIS A 139 -13.00 -7.73 15.14
C HIS A 139 -13.92 -8.57 14.23
N VAL A 140 -15.15 -8.84 14.67
CA VAL A 140 -16.13 -9.67 13.94
C VAL A 140 -17.17 -8.80 13.23
N VAL A 141 -17.04 -8.69 11.91
CA VAL A 141 -17.96 -7.89 11.09
C VAL A 141 -19.25 -8.65 10.81
N ARG A 142 -20.41 -8.13 11.25
CA ARG A 142 -21.73 -8.75 11.00
C ARG A 142 -22.51 -8.12 9.87
N HIS A 143 -22.30 -6.83 9.65
CA HIS A 143 -22.97 -6.05 8.61
C HIS A 143 -21.92 -5.21 7.88
N ILE A 144 -21.85 -5.35 6.56
CA ILE A 144 -20.91 -4.62 5.69
C ILE A 144 -21.62 -3.98 4.49
N GLY A 145 -22.91 -4.29 4.30
CA GLY A 145 -23.67 -3.94 3.11
C GLY A 145 -23.68 -2.44 2.79
N ASP A 146 -23.87 -1.59 3.80
CA ASP A 146 -23.90 -0.14 3.60
C ASP A 146 -22.55 0.43 3.14
N LEU A 147 -21.45 -0.15 3.63
CA LEU A 147 -20.10 0.22 3.21
C LEU A 147 -19.89 -0.15 1.74
N ILE A 148 -20.23 -1.39 1.36
CA ILE A 148 -20.13 -1.85 -0.03
C ILE A 148 -21.02 -1.00 -0.94
N LEU A 149 -22.28 -0.74 -0.54
CA LEU A 149 -23.20 0.06 -1.32
C LEU A 149 -22.73 1.51 -1.49
N ARG A 150 -22.08 2.09 -0.49
CA ARG A 150 -21.48 3.43 -0.59
C ARG A 150 -20.36 3.43 -1.63
N PHE A 151 -19.50 2.42 -1.63
CA PHE A 151 -18.40 2.31 -2.57
C PHE A 151 -18.87 2.05 -4.01
N VAL A 152 -19.78 1.11 -4.21
CA VAL A 152 -20.31 0.78 -5.55
C VAL A 152 -20.99 1.97 -6.20
N ARG A 153 -21.61 2.87 -5.42
CA ARG A 153 -22.24 4.10 -5.93
C ARG A 153 -21.25 5.21 -6.29
N ALA A 154 -19.98 5.07 -5.91
CA ALA A 154 -18.94 6.03 -6.25
C ALA A 154 -18.29 5.76 -7.62
N PHE A 155 -18.62 4.62 -8.25
CA PHE A 155 -18.31 4.30 -9.64
C PHE A 155 -19.52 4.58 -10.54
#